data_AF-A0A381ZZD5-F1
#
_entry.id   AF-A0A381ZZD5-F1
#
_cell.length_a   1.000
_cell.length_b   1.000
_cell.length_c   1.000
_cell.angle_alpha   90.00
_cell.angle_beta   90.00
_cell.angle_gamma   90.00
#
_symmetry.space_group_name_H-M   'P 1'
#
loop_
_entity.id
_entity.type
_entity.pdbx_description
1 polymer ?
#
loop_
_entity_poly.entity_id
_entity_poly.type
_entity_poly.pdbx_seq_one_letter_code
_entity_poly.pdbx_strand_id
1 'polypeptide(L)'
;MEQDIVSLTSSGDVLFMMLGAVMVFAMHGGFAFLEVGTVRKKNQVNALVKILVDFSVSTLVYFLIGYAIAYGMYFFQPAKTLIGENQGYELVHFFFLLTFAAAVPAIISGGIAERAKFWTQALAAAIFVAIVYPLFEGMVWGQITFLGQDDSWLAGITGGIPFHDYAGSVVVHSMGGWIALAGVYILGPRL
;
A
#
# COMPACT_ATOMS: atom_id res chain seq x y z
N MET A 1 -17.82 14.42 -30.82
CA MET A 1 -17.45 13.04 -31.19
C MET A 1 -16.10 12.66 -30.59
N GLU A 2 -14.99 13.31 -30.94
CA GLU A 2 -13.67 12.96 -30.36
C GLU A 2 -13.59 13.18 -28.84
N GLN A 3 -14.08 14.33 -28.34
CA GLN A 3 -14.18 14.60 -26.90
C GLN A 3 -15.10 13.60 -26.16
N ASP A 4 -16.17 13.14 -26.81
CA ASP A 4 -17.11 12.18 -26.20
C ASP A 4 -16.46 10.80 -26.05
N ILE A 5 -15.66 10.38 -27.04
CA ILE A 5 -14.89 9.13 -26.99
C ILE A 5 -13.83 9.19 -25.88
N VAL A 6 -13.08 10.29 -25.78
CA VAL A 6 -12.07 10.47 -24.70
C VAL A 6 -12.72 10.43 -23.32
N SER A 7 -13.86 11.10 -23.15
CA SER A 7 -14.63 11.07 -21.90
C SER A 7 -15.11 9.67 -21.53
N LEU A 8 -15.59 8.89 -22.51
CA LEU A 8 -16.00 7.51 -22.30
C LEU A 8 -14.83 6.60 -21.89
N THR A 9 -13.66 6.75 -22.54
CA THR A 9 -12.46 5.98 -22.17
C THR A 9 -12.01 6.30 -20.75
N SER A 10 -11.90 7.59 -20.40
CA SER A 10 -11.58 8.04 -19.04
C SER A 10 -12.54 7.43 -18.01
N SER A 11 -13.84 7.41 -18.33
CA SER A 11 -14.85 6.87 -17.41
C SER A 11 -14.67 5.37 -17.20
N GLY A 12 -14.35 4.66 -18.28
CA GLY A 12 -14.08 3.22 -18.27
C GLY A 12 -12.85 2.88 -17.43
N ASP A 13 -11.77 3.63 -17.58
CA ASP A 13 -10.52 3.43 -16.84
C ASP A 13 -10.72 3.67 -15.34
N VAL A 14 -11.42 4.74 -14.97
CA VAL A 14 -11.77 5.04 -13.57
C VAL A 14 -12.63 3.93 -12.97
N LEU A 15 -13.64 3.44 -13.71
CA LEU A 15 -14.48 2.34 -13.27
C LEU A 15 -13.67 1.06 -13.06
N PHE A 16 -12.82 0.71 -14.01
CA PHE A 16 -11.97 -0.49 -13.93
C PHE A 16 -11.04 -0.43 -12.72
N MET A 17 -10.36 0.70 -12.53
CA MET A 17 -9.48 0.91 -11.37
C MET A 17 -10.26 0.86 -10.05
N MET A 18 -11.45 1.45 -9.98
CA MET A 18 -12.28 1.43 -8.78
C MET A 18 -12.72 0.01 -8.42
N LEU A 19 -13.13 -0.79 -9.40
CA LEU A 19 -13.45 -2.22 -9.19
C LEU A 19 -12.22 -2.98 -8.67
N GLY A 20 -11.05 -2.75 -9.26
CA GLY A 20 -9.78 -3.29 -8.77
C GLY A 20 -9.50 -2.88 -7.32
N ALA A 21 -9.65 -1.60 -6.98
CA ALA A 21 -9.42 -1.08 -5.64
C ALA A 21 -10.35 -1.72 -4.60
N VAL A 22 -11.63 -1.92 -4.93
CA VAL A 22 -12.59 -2.62 -4.05
C VAL A 22 -12.20 -4.09 -3.84
N MET A 23 -11.72 -4.77 -4.89
CA MET A 23 -11.25 -6.15 -4.77
C MET A 23 -9.99 -6.26 -3.90
N VAL A 24 -9.03 -5.35 -4.05
CA VAL A 24 -7.81 -5.31 -3.21
C VAL A 24 -8.16 -4.89 -1.78
N PHE A 25 -9.11 -3.97 -1.59
CA PHE A 25 -9.64 -3.68 -0.26
C PHE A 25 -10.22 -4.93 0.39
N ALA A 26 -11.00 -5.74 -0.33
CA ALA A 26 -11.56 -6.99 0.19
C ALA A 26 -10.49 -8.01 0.63
N MET A 27 -9.27 -7.95 0.08
CA MET A 27 -8.14 -8.78 0.52
C MET A 27 -7.77 -8.54 1.99
N HIS A 28 -8.06 -7.38 2.57
CA HIS A 28 -7.84 -7.11 4.00
C HIS A 28 -8.73 -7.99 4.89
N GLY A 29 -9.96 -8.29 4.45
CA GLY A 29 -10.78 -9.33 5.08
C GLY A 29 -10.13 -10.70 4.98
N GLY A 30 -9.48 -11.00 3.85
CA GLY A 30 -8.67 -12.21 3.66
C GLY A 30 -7.50 -12.31 4.64
N PHE A 31 -6.72 -11.23 4.81
CA PHE A 31 -5.65 -11.16 5.80
C PHE A 31 -6.17 -11.36 7.21
N ALA A 32 -7.31 -10.74 7.57
CA ALA A 32 -7.95 -10.92 8.86
C ALA A 32 -8.31 -12.39 9.13
N PHE A 33 -8.94 -13.06 8.17
CA PHE A 33 -9.30 -14.48 8.34
C PHE A 33 -8.10 -15.42 8.35
N LEU A 34 -7.06 -15.14 7.55
CA LEU A 34 -5.82 -15.90 7.58
C LEU A 34 -5.10 -15.76 8.93
N GLU A 35 -4.98 -14.53 9.45
CA GLU A 35 -4.35 -14.31 10.76
C GLU A 35 -5.16 -14.95 11.89
N VAL A 36 -6.48 -14.74 11.91
CA VAL A 36 -7.38 -15.35 12.92
C VAL A 36 -7.31 -16.89 12.89
N GLY A 37 -7.17 -17.49 11.70
CA GLY A 37 -7.04 -18.94 11.52
C GLY A 37 -5.69 -19.51 11.98
N THR A 38 -4.64 -18.69 12.08
CA THR A 38 -3.27 -19.13 12.41
C THR A 38 -2.84 -18.84 13.86
N VAL A 39 -3.71 -18.18 14.64
CA VAL A 39 -3.49 -17.89 16.06
C VAL A 39 -4.32 -18.79 16.98
N ARG A 40 -3.91 -18.89 18.25
CA ARG A 40 -4.67 -19.62 19.27
C ARG A 40 -5.99 -18.91 19.56
N LYS A 41 -7.03 -19.67 19.95
CA LYS A 41 -8.38 -19.14 20.27
C LYS A 41 -8.37 -17.90 21.17
N LYS A 42 -7.49 -17.87 22.19
CA LYS A 42 -7.35 -16.73 23.12
C LYS A 42 -6.94 -15.41 22.46
N ASN A 43 -6.33 -15.47 21.27
CA ASN A 43 -5.77 -14.32 20.55
C ASN A 43 -6.58 -13.92 19.30
N GLN A 44 -7.66 -14.63 18.97
CA GLN A 44 -8.43 -14.38 17.74
C GLN A 44 -9.04 -12.98 17.66
N VAL A 45 -9.62 -12.49 18.76
CA VAL A 45 -10.19 -11.13 18.81
C VAL A 45 -9.10 -10.08 18.58
N ASN A 46 -7.94 -10.27 19.20
CA ASN A 46 -6.79 -9.38 19.02
C ASN A 46 -6.30 -9.39 17.56
N ALA A 47 -6.21 -10.55 16.92
CA ALA A 47 -5.83 -10.66 15.50
C ALA A 47 -6.82 -9.94 14.57
N LEU A 48 -8.13 -10.11 14.78
CA LEU A 48 -9.15 -9.44 13.97
C LEU A 48 -9.09 -7.91 14.12
N VAL A 49 -9.03 -7.42 15.35
CA VAL A 49 -9.00 -5.97 15.64
C VAL A 49 -7.73 -5.33 15.10
N LYS A 50 -6.59 -6.04 15.11
CA LYS A 50 -5.34 -5.55 14.53
C LYS A 50 -5.48 -5.17 13.07
N ILE A 51 -6.04 -6.05 12.24
CA ILE A 51 -6.17 -5.76 10.80
C ILE A 51 -7.08 -4.56 10.54
N LEU A 52 -8.17 -4.41 11.31
CA LEU A 52 -9.05 -3.24 11.19
C LEU A 52 -8.35 -1.93 11.60
N VAL A 53 -7.58 -1.97 12.69
CA VAL A 53 -6.83 -0.81 13.15
C VAL A 53 -5.68 -0.49 12.22
N ASP A 54 -4.94 -1.49 11.72
CA ASP A 54 -3.85 -1.32 10.77
C ASP A 54 -4.36 -0.65 9.49
N PHE A 55 -5.49 -1.08 8.92
CA PHE A 55 -6.08 -0.42 7.75
C PHE A 55 -6.51 1.03 8.06
N SER A 56 -7.15 1.26 9.21
CA SER A 56 -7.63 2.60 9.61
C SER A 56 -6.47 3.58 9.81
N VAL A 57 -5.41 3.15 10.50
CA VAL A 57 -4.19 3.93 10.73
C VAL A 57 -3.47 4.16 9.40
N SER A 58 -3.32 3.12 8.58
CA SER A 58 -2.71 3.22 7.25
C SER A 58 -3.42 4.25 6.39
N THR A 59 -4.76 4.27 6.42
CA THR A 59 -5.57 5.27 5.70
C THR A 59 -5.18 6.69 6.07
N LEU A 60 -5.19 7.02 7.36
CA LEU A 60 -4.89 8.38 7.80
C LEU A 60 -3.44 8.78 7.48
N VAL A 61 -2.51 7.88 7.72
CA VAL A 61 -1.08 8.17 7.61
C VAL A 61 -0.63 8.23 6.15
N TYR A 62 -1.08 7.30 5.31
CA TYR A 62 -0.80 7.32 3.89
C TYR A 62 -1.42 8.55 3.22
N PHE A 63 -2.65 8.91 3.61
CA PHE A 63 -3.31 10.11 3.11
C PHE A 63 -2.58 11.41 3.45
N LEU A 64 -2.12 11.55 4.70
CA LEU A 64 -1.50 12.80 5.16
C LEU A 64 -0.03 12.92 4.75
N ILE A 65 0.68 11.80 4.61
CA ILE A 65 2.15 11.78 4.44
C ILE A 65 2.55 10.91 3.25
N GLY A 66 2.16 9.63 3.25
CA GLY A 66 2.74 8.65 2.34
C GLY A 66 2.49 8.93 0.86
N TYR A 67 1.25 9.25 0.49
CA TYR A 67 0.89 9.52 -0.89
C TYR A 67 1.59 10.78 -1.43
N ALA A 68 1.82 11.77 -0.57
CA ALA A 68 2.59 12.96 -0.93
C ALA A 68 4.06 12.63 -1.24
N ILE A 69 4.65 11.67 -0.51
CA ILE A 69 6.01 11.20 -0.77
C ILE A 69 6.08 10.42 -2.09
N ALA A 70 5.17 9.48 -2.30
CA ALA A 70 5.22 8.59 -3.46
C ALA A 70 4.80 9.29 -4.77
N TYR A 71 3.79 10.16 -4.74
CA TYR A 71 3.15 10.73 -5.93
C TYR A 71 3.05 12.26 -5.94
N GLY A 72 3.49 12.96 -4.88
CA GLY A 72 3.56 14.42 -4.85
C GLY A 72 2.24 15.10 -4.48
N MET A 73 1.19 14.31 -4.25
CA MET A 73 -0.15 14.80 -3.93
C MET A 73 -0.35 14.86 -2.41
N TYR A 74 -0.44 16.07 -1.87
CA TYR A 74 -0.58 16.33 -0.44
C TYR A 74 -2.01 16.70 -0.03
N PHE A 75 -2.30 16.65 1.28
CA PHE A 75 -3.64 16.84 1.84
C PHE A 75 -4.35 18.15 1.42
N PHE A 76 -3.60 19.24 1.27
CA PHE A 76 -4.13 20.57 0.92
C PHE A 76 -4.25 20.81 -0.60
N GLN A 77 -4.26 19.75 -1.41
CA GLN A 77 -4.51 19.87 -2.85
C GLN A 77 -5.95 20.38 -3.11
N PRO A 78 -6.15 21.34 -4.03
CA PRO A 78 -7.48 21.83 -4.37
C PRO A 78 -8.44 20.72 -4.82
N ALA A 79 -9.68 20.70 -4.33
CA ALA A 79 -10.66 19.70 -4.76
C ALA A 79 -10.90 19.73 -6.29
N LYS A 80 -10.77 20.91 -6.91
CA LYS A 80 -10.89 21.08 -8.36
C LYS A 80 -9.78 20.35 -9.13
N THR A 81 -8.55 20.27 -8.60
CA THR A 81 -7.46 19.53 -9.26
C THR A 81 -7.60 18.02 -9.06
N LEU A 82 -8.14 17.58 -7.92
CA LEU A 82 -8.37 16.15 -7.62
C LEU A 82 -9.54 15.55 -8.41
N ILE A 83 -10.63 16.31 -8.56
CA ILE A 83 -11.80 15.88 -9.36
C ILE A 83 -11.53 16.13 -10.84
N GLY A 84 -10.99 17.31 -11.16
CA GLY A 84 -10.41 17.67 -12.44
C GLY A 84 -11.25 17.36 -13.68
N GLU A 85 -10.58 17.35 -14.83
CA GLU A 85 -11.16 16.90 -16.11
C GLU A 85 -11.11 15.38 -16.26
N ASN A 86 -10.35 14.68 -15.40
CA ASN A 86 -10.14 13.22 -15.43
C ASN A 86 -11.12 12.45 -14.53
N GLN A 87 -12.30 13.01 -14.27
CA GLN A 87 -13.41 12.34 -13.59
C GLN A 87 -13.05 11.71 -12.23
N GLY A 88 -12.12 12.32 -11.48
CA GLY A 88 -11.70 11.84 -10.17
C GLY A 88 -10.72 10.66 -10.19
N TYR A 89 -10.03 10.39 -11.30
CA TYR A 89 -9.00 9.36 -11.39
C TYR A 89 -8.00 9.39 -10.23
N GLU A 90 -7.50 10.56 -9.85
CA GLU A 90 -6.52 10.70 -8.76
C GLU A 90 -7.05 10.21 -7.40
N LEU A 91 -8.35 10.39 -7.15
CA LEU A 91 -8.98 9.93 -5.92
C LEU A 91 -9.09 8.40 -5.89
N VAL A 92 -9.43 7.81 -7.04
CA VAL A 92 -9.52 6.35 -7.18
C VAL A 92 -8.12 5.73 -7.16
N HIS A 93 -7.13 6.37 -7.77
CA HIS A 93 -5.74 5.95 -7.75
C HIS A 93 -5.16 5.98 -6.34
N PHE A 94 -5.43 7.05 -5.58
CA PHE A 94 -5.12 7.10 -4.15
C PHE A 94 -5.76 5.93 -3.39
N PHE A 95 -7.06 5.67 -3.59
CA PHE A 95 -7.74 4.57 -2.90
C PHE A 95 -7.18 3.21 -3.29
N PHE A 96 -6.87 3.00 -4.56
CA PHE A 96 -6.22 1.80 -5.06
C PHE A 96 -4.89 1.58 -4.34
N LEU A 97 -3.97 2.56 -4.37
CA LEU A 97 -2.64 2.42 -3.78
C LEU A 97 -2.65 2.36 -2.26
N LEU A 98 -3.59 3.05 -1.60
CA LEU A 98 -3.81 2.90 -0.17
C LEU A 98 -4.03 1.43 0.22
N THR A 99 -4.78 0.67 -0.59
CA THR A 99 -5.01 -0.75 -0.30
C THR A 99 -3.73 -1.60 -0.44
N PHE A 100 -2.78 -1.22 -1.30
CA PHE A 100 -1.46 -1.87 -1.38
C PHE A 100 -0.59 -1.47 -0.18
N ALA A 101 -0.57 -0.18 0.17
CA ALA A 101 0.16 0.32 1.32
C ALA A 101 -0.26 -0.36 2.63
N ALA A 102 -1.57 -0.52 2.84
CA ALA A 102 -2.13 -1.18 4.02
C ALA A 102 -1.92 -2.71 4.03
N ALA A 103 -1.63 -3.34 2.89
CA ALA A 103 -1.30 -4.77 2.85
C ALA A 103 0.07 -5.08 3.47
N VAL A 104 1.04 -4.16 3.41
CA VAL A 104 2.38 -4.34 4.00
C VAL A 104 2.33 -4.60 5.52
N PRO A 105 1.70 -3.74 6.36
CA PRO A 105 1.57 -4.02 7.77
C PRO A 105 0.73 -5.27 8.07
N ALA A 106 -0.26 -5.61 7.23
CA ALA A 106 -1.02 -6.85 7.39
C ALA A 106 -0.14 -8.10 7.20
N ILE A 107 0.77 -8.10 6.22
CA ILE A 107 1.75 -9.18 6.01
C ILE A 107 2.68 -9.28 7.23
N ILE A 108 3.18 -8.16 7.73
CA ILE A 108 4.06 -8.10 8.90
C ILE A 108 3.34 -8.66 10.13
N SER A 109 2.09 -8.23 10.36
CA SER A 109 1.22 -8.66 11.46
C SER A 109 1.10 -10.18 11.51
N GLY A 110 0.71 -10.81 10.39
CA GLY A 110 0.59 -12.26 10.30
C GLY A 110 1.90 -12.98 10.59
N GLY A 111 3.02 -12.44 10.10
CA GLY A 111 4.36 -12.95 10.40
C GLY A 111 4.67 -12.93 11.90
N ILE A 112 4.32 -11.84 12.60
CA ILE A 112 4.59 -11.59 14.03
C ILE A 112 3.43 -11.86 14.99
N ALA A 113 2.45 -12.64 14.53
CA ALA A 113 1.27 -12.94 15.32
C ALA A 113 1.63 -13.60 16.67
N GLU A 114 0.87 -13.24 17.70
CA GLU A 114 1.00 -13.67 19.11
C GLU A 114 2.24 -13.22 19.90
N ARG A 115 3.21 -12.53 19.28
CA ARG A 115 4.46 -12.09 19.95
C ARG A 115 4.65 -10.58 20.03
N ALA A 116 3.89 -9.81 19.26
CA ALA A 116 3.94 -8.34 19.28
C ALA A 116 2.79 -7.73 20.10
N LYS A 117 3.12 -6.69 20.87
CA LYS A 117 2.13 -5.84 21.56
C LYS A 117 1.34 -5.03 20.53
N PHE A 118 0.04 -4.89 20.77
CA PHE A 118 -0.91 -4.25 19.86
C PHE A 118 -0.49 -2.84 19.43
N TRP A 119 -0.34 -1.90 20.38
CA TRP A 119 -0.03 -0.51 20.07
C TRP A 119 1.38 -0.30 19.50
N THR A 120 2.34 -1.13 19.91
CA THR A 120 3.69 -1.10 19.33
C THR A 120 3.67 -1.50 17.87
N GLN A 121 2.86 -2.52 17.52
CA GLN A 121 2.66 -2.91 16.13
C GLN A 121 1.93 -1.83 15.32
N ALA A 122 0.85 -1.25 15.85
CA ALA A 122 0.11 -0.19 15.16
C ALA A 122 0.98 1.05 14.90
N LEU A 123 1.86 1.42 15.85
CA LEU A 123 2.83 2.50 15.65
C LEU A 123 3.88 2.14 14.59
N ALA A 124 4.39 0.91 14.59
CA ALA A 124 5.33 0.45 13.57
C ALA A 124 4.68 0.45 12.18
N ALA A 125 3.44 -0.02 12.06
CA ALA A 125 2.64 0.04 10.84
C ALA A 125 2.48 1.49 10.35
N ALA A 126 2.16 2.43 11.24
CA ALA A 126 2.10 3.84 10.91
C ALA A 126 3.44 4.36 10.33
N ILE A 127 4.58 4.04 10.96
CA ILE A 127 5.89 4.49 10.47
C ILE A 127 6.20 3.91 9.08
N PHE A 128 5.93 2.61 8.89
CA PHE A 128 6.17 1.98 7.59
C PHE A 128 5.30 2.59 6.49
N VAL A 129 4.01 2.80 6.74
CA VAL A 129 3.08 3.36 5.76
C VAL A 129 3.27 4.87 5.56
N ALA A 130 3.76 5.60 6.57
CA ALA A 130 4.08 7.02 6.46
C ALA A 130 5.27 7.29 5.55
N ILE A 131 6.32 6.48 5.68
CA ILE A 131 7.66 6.85 5.20
C ILE A 131 8.28 5.70 4.41
N VAL A 132 8.48 4.53 5.03
CA VAL A 132 9.33 3.49 4.45
C VAL A 132 8.74 2.90 3.17
N TYR A 133 7.45 2.53 3.21
CA TYR A 133 6.72 2.02 2.05
C TYR A 133 6.59 3.06 0.94
N PRO A 134 6.07 4.28 1.18
CA PRO A 134 5.88 5.26 0.11
C PRO A 134 7.20 5.75 -0.51
N LEU A 135 8.32 5.72 0.22
CA LEU A 135 9.63 5.96 -0.39
C LEU A 135 9.98 4.89 -1.42
N PHE A 136 9.80 3.61 -1.09
CA PHE A 136 10.11 2.52 -2.01
C PHE A 136 9.09 2.40 -3.15
N GLU A 137 7.80 2.55 -2.85
CA GLU A 137 6.74 2.70 -3.84
C GLU A 137 7.04 3.86 -4.80
N GLY A 138 7.42 5.02 -4.28
CA GLY A 138 7.79 6.18 -5.08
C GLY A 138 8.96 5.93 -6.02
N MET A 139 9.95 5.13 -5.59
CA MET A 139 11.11 4.76 -6.41
C MET A 139 10.77 3.84 -7.58
N VAL A 140 9.71 3.03 -7.44
CA VAL A 140 9.34 1.99 -8.40
C VAL A 140 8.15 2.40 -9.28
N TRP A 141 7.10 2.97 -8.69
CA TRP A 141 5.86 3.32 -9.38
C TRP A 141 5.55 4.81 -9.39
N GLY A 142 6.11 5.55 -8.45
CA GLY A 142 5.76 6.95 -8.24
C GLY A 142 6.72 7.93 -8.91
N GLN A 143 6.85 9.10 -8.29
CA GLN A 143 7.58 10.25 -8.84
C GLN A 143 9.10 10.22 -8.60
N ILE A 144 9.61 9.28 -7.81
CA ILE A 144 11.02 9.28 -7.40
C ILE A 144 11.82 8.55 -8.47
N THR A 145 12.48 9.29 -9.35
CA THR A 145 13.31 8.78 -10.46
C THR A 145 14.54 8.02 -9.96
N PHE A 146 14.36 6.76 -9.57
CA PHE A 146 15.44 5.94 -8.99
C PHE A 146 15.46 4.49 -9.49
N LEU A 147 14.31 3.81 -9.58
CA LEU A 147 14.25 2.40 -10.00
C LEU A 147 13.39 2.18 -11.24
N GLY A 148 12.12 2.58 -11.22
CA GLY A 148 11.14 2.10 -12.20
C GLY A 148 10.87 3.02 -13.39
N GLN A 149 11.33 4.27 -13.32
CA GLN A 149 11.15 5.26 -14.39
C GLN A 149 12.19 5.03 -15.51
N ASP A 150 11.84 5.38 -16.75
CA ASP A 150 12.69 5.16 -17.92
C ASP A 150 14.05 5.89 -17.82
N ASP A 151 14.07 7.04 -17.16
CA ASP A 151 15.26 7.86 -16.88
C ASP A 151 15.85 7.61 -15.48
N SER A 152 15.45 6.53 -14.82
CA SER A 152 15.91 6.17 -13.47
C SER A 152 17.41 5.95 -13.37
N TRP A 153 17.94 6.11 -12.14
CA TRP A 153 19.33 5.74 -11.83
C TRP A 153 19.65 4.30 -12.26
N LEU A 154 18.74 3.34 -12.01
CA LEU A 154 18.93 1.96 -12.43
C LEU A 154 19.03 1.83 -13.94
N ALA A 155 18.11 2.44 -14.70
CA ALA A 155 18.17 2.44 -16.15
C ALA A 155 19.50 3.01 -16.68
N GLY A 156 20.02 4.07 -16.03
CA GLY A 156 21.32 4.66 -16.37
C GLY A 156 22.52 3.70 -16.23
N ILE A 157 22.47 2.76 -15.28
CA ILE A 157 23.56 1.78 -15.06
C ILE A 157 23.33 0.42 -15.73
N THR A 158 22.10 0.12 -16.17
CA THR A 158 21.73 -1.15 -16.83
C THR A 158 21.62 -1.04 -18.36
N GLY A 159 21.96 0.11 -18.94
CA GLY A 159 21.89 0.33 -20.39
C GLY A 159 20.46 0.61 -20.89
N GLY A 160 19.66 1.30 -20.08
CA GLY A 160 18.30 1.74 -20.40
C GLY A 160 17.19 0.79 -19.96
N ILE A 161 17.45 -0.10 -19.00
CA ILE A 161 16.45 -1.08 -18.52
C ILE A 161 16.02 -0.69 -17.10
N PRO A 162 14.83 -0.09 -16.91
CA PRO A 162 14.30 0.22 -15.59
C PRO A 162 13.82 -1.04 -14.87
N PHE A 163 13.61 -0.91 -13.55
CA PHE A 163 13.02 -1.96 -12.74
C PHE A 163 11.52 -2.08 -13.02
N HIS A 164 11.03 -3.31 -13.20
CA HIS A 164 9.62 -3.57 -13.43
C HIS A 164 9.04 -4.48 -12.35
N ASP A 165 8.06 -3.98 -11.61
CA ASP A 165 7.20 -4.74 -10.72
C ASP A 165 5.76 -4.36 -11.03
N TYR A 166 4.98 -5.23 -11.67
CA TYR A 166 3.67 -4.82 -12.21
C TYR A 166 2.62 -4.58 -11.12
N ALA A 167 2.59 -5.45 -10.10
CA ALA A 167 1.52 -5.48 -9.10
C ALA A 167 2.03 -5.69 -7.66
N GLY A 168 3.32 -5.50 -7.41
CA GLY A 168 3.86 -5.42 -6.05
C GLY A 168 4.44 -6.71 -5.53
N SER A 169 4.98 -7.56 -6.40
CA SER A 169 5.73 -8.75 -5.97
C SER A 169 6.90 -8.38 -5.06
N VAL A 170 7.56 -7.26 -5.37
CA VAL A 170 8.65 -6.71 -4.57
C VAL A 170 8.16 -5.57 -3.68
N VAL A 171 7.47 -4.58 -4.27
CA VAL A 171 7.03 -3.35 -3.57
C VAL A 171 6.13 -3.64 -2.37
N VAL A 172 5.27 -4.65 -2.46
CA VAL A 172 4.36 -5.03 -1.37
C VAL A 172 4.79 -6.34 -0.71
N HIS A 173 4.80 -7.44 -1.48
CA HIS A 173 4.93 -8.78 -0.91
C HIS A 173 6.33 -9.06 -0.36
N SER A 174 7.37 -8.80 -1.15
CA SER A 174 8.75 -9.00 -0.68
C SER A 174 9.09 -8.01 0.45
N MET A 175 8.69 -6.74 0.33
CA MET A 175 8.89 -5.75 1.40
C MET A 175 8.27 -6.22 2.73
N GLY A 176 6.97 -6.55 2.70
CA GLY A 176 6.26 -7.07 3.88
C GLY A 176 6.92 -8.35 4.41
N GLY A 177 7.30 -9.27 3.52
CA GLY A 177 7.95 -10.54 3.89
C GLY A 177 9.33 -10.36 4.54
N TRP A 178 10.18 -9.50 4.00
CA TRP A 178 11.51 -9.23 4.56
C TRP A 178 11.44 -8.51 5.91
N ILE A 179 10.54 -7.52 6.05
CA ILE A 179 10.31 -6.85 7.33
C ILE A 179 9.72 -7.83 8.35
N ALA A 180 8.77 -8.67 7.95
CA ALA A 180 8.22 -9.72 8.79
C ALA A 180 9.31 -10.69 9.26
N LEU A 181 10.20 -11.13 8.36
CA LEU A 181 11.31 -12.03 8.69
C LEU A 181 12.27 -11.41 9.71
N ALA A 182 12.66 -10.14 9.53
CA ALA A 182 13.45 -9.43 10.52
C ALA A 182 12.72 -9.37 11.89
N GLY A 183 11.42 -9.09 11.87
CA GLY A 183 10.57 -9.12 13.07
C GLY A 183 10.49 -10.49 13.73
N VAL A 184 10.43 -11.59 12.95
CA VAL A 184 10.51 -12.98 13.45
C VAL A 184 11.82 -13.21 14.18
N TYR A 185 12.93 -12.82 13.55
CA TYR A 185 14.26 -13.05 14.08
C TYR A 185 14.47 -12.32 15.41
N ILE A 186 14.04 -11.06 15.51
CA ILE A 186 14.24 -10.23 16.71
C ILE A 186 13.30 -10.65 17.85
N LEU A 187 12.03 -10.95 17.57
CA LEU A 187 11.04 -11.28 18.61
C LEU A 187 11.17 -12.72 19.12
N GLY A 188 11.80 -13.61 18.36
CA GLY A 188 12.02 -15.00 18.74
C GLY A 188 10.78 -15.90 18.63
N PRO A 189 10.89 -17.15 19.13
CA PRO A 189 9.84 -18.16 19.01
C PRO A 189 8.63 -17.87 19.89
N ARG A 190 7.47 -18.41 19.51
CA ARG A 190 6.24 -18.35 20.32
C ARG A 190 6.40 -19.22 21.57
N LEU A 191 6.02 -18.66 22.72
CA LEU A 191 5.88 -19.38 23.99
C LEU A 191 4.42 -19.84 24.22
#